data_AF-D3FDQ4-F1
#
_entry.id   AF-D3FDQ4-F1
#
_cell.length_a   1.000
_cell.length_b   1.000
_cell.length_c   1.000
_cell.angle_alpha   90.00
_cell.angle_beta   90.00
_cell.angle_gamma   90.00
#
_symmetry.space_group_name_H-M   'P 1'
#
loop_
_entity.id
_entity.type
_entity.pdbx_description
1 polymer ?
#
loop_
_entity_poly.entity_id
_entity_poly.type
_entity_poly.pdbx_seq_one_letter_code
_entity_poly.pdbx_strand_id
1 'polypeptide(L)'
;MSFLIDPALLYAGGRTYRRLAADADAAAPDPARDAAVAVAFMTVFWGVSVGLYLNHGWTKPIWWICRARSGRDWMLNSGVLRIDDARAGRRTHLVSALIFATYPLWLWLGMRQRRGQ
;
A
#
# COMPACT_ATOMS: atom_id res chain seq x y z
N MET A 1 0.24 1.05 -6.91
CA MET A 1 0.11 1.70 -5.60
C MET A 1 -0.28 3.15 -5.80
N SER A 2 -1.41 3.57 -5.25
CA SER A 2 -1.88 4.95 -5.21
C SER A 2 -2.72 5.19 -3.95
N PHE A 3 -2.76 6.41 -3.41
CA PHE A 3 -3.43 6.65 -2.12
C PHE A 3 -4.90 6.23 -2.09
N LEU A 4 -5.58 6.26 -3.23
CA LEU A 4 -6.98 5.86 -3.34
C LEU A 4 -7.17 4.33 -3.25
N ILE A 5 -6.26 3.57 -3.84
CA ILE A 5 -6.43 2.11 -4.06
C ILE A 5 -5.66 1.32 -2.98
N ASP A 6 -4.60 1.91 -2.42
CA ASP A 6 -3.69 1.26 -1.48
C ASP A 6 -4.36 0.71 -0.22
N PRO A 7 -5.29 1.41 0.45
CA PRO A 7 -6.03 0.85 1.59
C PRO A 7 -6.73 -0.47 1.25
N ALA A 8 -7.42 -0.52 0.11
CA ALA A 8 -8.14 -1.71 -0.33
C ALA A 8 -7.19 -2.84 -0.73
N LEU A 9 -6.07 -2.52 -1.39
CA LEU A 9 -5.05 -3.51 -1.77
C LEU A 9 -4.35 -4.11 -0.55
N LEU A 10 -3.98 -3.30 0.43
CA LEU A 10 -3.34 -3.77 1.67
C LEU A 10 -4.29 -4.65 2.47
N TYR A 11 -5.55 -4.23 2.59
CA TYR A 11 -6.58 -5.04 3.23
C TYR A 11 -6.79 -6.37 2.50
N ALA A 12 -6.97 -6.34 1.18
CA ALA A 12 -7.14 -7.55 0.38
C ALA A 12 -5.92 -8.48 0.45
N GLY A 13 -4.70 -7.93 0.41
CA GLY A 13 -3.46 -8.67 0.57
C GLY A 13 -3.37 -9.40 1.91
N GLY A 14 -3.71 -8.70 3.00
CA GLY A 14 -3.78 -9.30 4.33
C GLY A 14 -4.78 -10.45 4.42
N ARG A 15 -5.96 -10.31 3.78
CA ARG A 15 -6.95 -11.39 3.73
C ARG A 15 -6.49 -12.58 2.89
N THR A 16 -5.87 -12.33 1.74
CA THR A 16 -5.35 -13.40 0.87
C THR A 16 -4.27 -14.19 1.60
N TYR A 17 -3.36 -13.51 2.29
CA TYR A 17 -2.38 -14.16 3.14
C TYR A 17 -3.05 -15.07 4.19
N ARG A 18 -4.04 -14.55 4.92
CA ARG A 18 -4.75 -15.33 5.95
C ARG A 18 -5.47 -16.54 5.38
N ARG A 19 -6.05 -16.42 4.18
CA ARG A 19 -6.70 -17.54 3.47
C ARG A 19 -5.68 -18.61 3.09
N LEU A 20 -4.58 -18.23 2.45
CA LEU A 20 -3.53 -19.16 2.07
C LEU A 20 -2.89 -19.86 3.28
N ALA A 21 -2.75 -19.16 4.40
CA ALA A 21 -2.27 -19.76 5.64
C ALA A 21 -3.26 -20.79 6.22
N ALA A 22 -4.56 -20.53 6.11
CA ALA A 22 -5.60 -21.47 6.54
C ALA A 22 -5.71 -22.69 5.62
N ASP A 23 -5.63 -22.48 4.29
CA ASP A 23 -5.71 -23.56 3.30
C ASP A 23 -4.49 -24.47 3.32
N ALA A 24 -3.33 -23.96 3.75
CA ALA A 24 -2.09 -24.72 3.84
C ALA A 24 -1.99 -25.62 5.09
N ASP A 25 -3.06 -25.76 5.88
CA ASP A 25 -3.06 -26.41 7.19
C ASP A 25 -1.87 -25.98 8.06
N ALA A 26 -1.42 -24.73 7.87
CA ALA A 26 -0.30 -24.21 8.62
C ALA A 26 -0.73 -24.18 10.09
N ALA A 27 -0.11 -25.08 10.86
CA ALA A 27 -0.34 -25.26 12.29
C ALA A 27 -0.46 -23.89 12.98
N ALA A 28 -1.40 -23.81 13.93
CA ALA A 28 -1.67 -22.73 14.89
C ALA A 28 -1.07 -21.33 14.59
N PRO A 29 -1.87 -20.24 14.64
CA PRO A 29 -1.39 -18.88 14.36
C PRO A 29 0.01 -18.60 14.94
N ASP A 30 1.00 -18.39 14.07
CA ASP A 30 2.38 -18.06 14.46
C ASP A 30 2.57 -16.54 14.35
N PRO A 31 2.63 -15.82 15.50
CA PRO A 31 2.78 -14.37 15.49
C PRO A 31 4.09 -13.91 14.86
N ALA A 32 5.16 -14.69 14.93
CA ALA A 32 6.47 -14.33 14.38
C ALA A 32 6.45 -14.42 12.86
N ARG A 33 5.86 -15.47 12.30
CA ARG A 33 5.66 -15.61 10.85
C ARG A 33 4.72 -14.54 10.30
N ASP A 34 3.58 -14.31 10.96
CA ASP A 34 2.62 -13.27 10.59
C ASP A 34 3.30 -11.89 10.55
N ALA A 35 4.12 -11.58 11.57
CA ALA A 35 4.88 -10.35 11.63
C ALA A 35 5.94 -10.25 10.53
N ALA A 36 6.70 -11.32 10.27
CA ALA A 36 7.72 -11.34 9.22
C ALA A 36 7.11 -11.10 7.83
N VAL A 37 5.98 -11.74 7.54
CA VAL A 37 5.26 -11.53 6.27
C VAL A 37 4.72 -10.10 6.18
N ALA A 38 4.14 -9.59 7.26
CA ALA A 38 3.64 -8.21 7.31
C ALA A 38 4.76 -7.20 7.05
N VAL A 39 5.92 -7.37 7.69
CA VAL A 39 7.11 -6.52 7.48
C VAL A 39 7.62 -6.61 6.05
N ALA A 40 7.73 -7.82 5.48
CA ALA A 40 8.18 -8.00 4.10
C ALA A 40 7.22 -7.32 3.11
N PHE A 41 5.91 -7.53 3.29
CA PHE A 41 4.88 -6.92 2.45
C PHE A 41 4.92 -5.40 2.54
N MET A 42 4.99 -4.84 3.76
CA MET A 42 5.09 -3.41 3.99
C MET A 42 6.37 -2.79 3.43
N THR A 43 7.49 -3.50 3.51
CA THR A 43 8.78 -3.03 2.96
C THR A 43 8.66 -2.83 1.46
N VAL A 44 8.11 -3.81 0.74
CA VAL A 44 7.87 -3.69 -0.71
C VAL A 44 6.87 -2.57 -0.99
N PHE A 45 5.77 -2.54 -0.25
CA PHE A 45 4.68 -1.59 -0.48
C PHE A 45 5.15 -0.15 -0.27
N TRP A 46 5.82 0.15 0.84
CA TRP A 46 6.38 1.47 1.09
C TRP A 46 7.51 1.80 0.12
N GLY A 47 8.41 0.86 -0.19
CA GLY A 47 9.48 1.10 -1.16
C GLY A 47 8.95 1.60 -2.50
N VAL A 48 7.94 0.90 -3.05
CA VAL A 48 7.28 1.31 -4.30
C VAL A 48 6.51 2.61 -4.14
N SER A 49 5.71 2.76 -3.07
CA SER A 49 4.82 3.92 -2.93
C SER A 49 5.57 5.22 -2.63
N VAL A 50 6.62 5.16 -1.79
CA VAL A 50 7.52 6.28 -1.53
C VAL A 50 8.35 6.59 -2.79
N GLY A 51 8.84 5.57 -3.48
CA GLY A 51 9.54 5.73 -4.77
C GLY A 51 8.69 6.48 -5.80
N LEU A 52 7.42 6.09 -5.93
CA LEU A 52 6.43 6.77 -6.78
C LEU A 52 6.22 8.22 -6.31
N TYR A 53 5.97 8.43 -5.02
CA TYR A 53 5.70 9.77 -4.47
C TYR A 53 6.86 10.76 -4.66
N LEU A 54 8.09 10.27 -4.55
CA LEU A 54 9.32 11.04 -4.77
C LEU A 54 9.72 11.13 -6.25
N ASN A 55 8.93 10.56 -7.17
CA ASN A 55 9.22 10.51 -8.60
C ASN A 55 10.57 9.84 -8.94
N HIS A 56 10.93 8.80 -8.19
CA HIS A 56 12.20 8.12 -8.40
C HIS A 56 12.22 7.39 -9.75
N GLY A 57 13.30 7.54 -10.52
CA GLY A 57 13.42 7.02 -11.88
C GLY A 57 13.13 5.53 -12.07
N TRP A 58 13.39 4.66 -11.07
CA TRP A 58 13.12 3.22 -11.17
C TRP A 58 11.61 2.90 -11.17
N THR A 59 10.78 3.81 -10.66
CA THR A 59 9.31 3.67 -10.67
C THR A 59 8.66 4.26 -11.93
N LYS A 60 9.45 4.80 -12.88
CA LYS A 60 8.98 5.34 -14.16
C LYS A 60 8.03 4.42 -14.92
N PRO A 61 8.34 3.12 -15.10
CA PRO A 61 7.47 2.24 -15.87
C PRO A 61 6.05 2.15 -15.32
N ILE A 62 5.91 2.21 -13.99
CA ILE A 62 4.62 2.06 -13.29
C ILE A 62 3.68 3.22 -13.65
N TRP A 63 4.13 4.46 -13.51
CA TRP A 63 3.26 5.61 -13.80
C TRP A 63 3.02 5.79 -15.30
N TRP A 64 3.93 5.33 -16.15
CA TRP A 64 3.77 5.38 -17.61
C TRP A 64 2.65 4.44 -18.08
N ILE A 65 2.61 3.22 -17.54
CA ILE A 65 1.51 2.27 -17.75
C ILE A 65 0.17 2.85 -17.26
N CYS A 66 0.20 3.54 -16.12
CA CYS A 66 -0.98 4.22 -15.58
C CYS A 66 -1.34 5.53 -16.29
N ARG A 67 -0.62 5.92 -17.36
CA ARG A 67 -0.80 7.16 -18.13
C ARG A 67 -0.77 8.43 -17.26
N ALA A 68 -0.07 8.39 -16.14
CA ALA A 68 0.10 9.52 -15.24
C ALA A 68 1.31 10.38 -15.65
N ARG A 69 1.28 11.66 -15.27
CA ARG A 69 2.35 12.62 -15.60
C ARG A 69 3.62 12.38 -14.80
N SER A 70 3.48 11.90 -13.59
CA SER A 70 4.57 11.61 -12.65
C SER A 70 4.12 10.50 -11.68
N GLY A 71 5.05 9.92 -10.93
CA GLY A 71 4.72 8.97 -9.86
C GLY A 71 3.90 9.61 -8.74
N ARG A 72 4.16 10.89 -8.45
CA ARG A 72 3.40 11.68 -7.48
C ARG A 72 1.99 11.98 -7.96
N ASP A 73 1.84 12.34 -9.24
CA ASP A 73 0.54 12.51 -9.89
C ASP A 73 -0.28 11.22 -9.77
N TRP A 74 0.33 10.07 -10.09
CA TRP A 74 -0.33 8.78 -9.92
C TRP A 74 -0.73 8.52 -8.45
N MET A 75 0.16 8.77 -7.49
CA MET A 75 -0.12 8.57 -6.06
C MET A 75 -1.26 9.45 -5.55
N LEU A 76 -1.25 10.73 -5.89
CA LEU A 76 -2.23 11.71 -5.42
C LEU A 76 -3.57 11.57 -6.14
N ASN A 77 -3.54 11.37 -7.46
CA ASN A 77 -4.73 11.47 -8.29
C ASN A 77 -5.35 10.13 -8.64
N SER A 78 -4.57 9.07 -8.77
CA SER A 78 -5.04 7.75 -9.22
C SER A 78 -5.84 7.80 -10.53
N GLY A 79 -5.68 8.86 -11.33
CA GLY A 79 -6.49 9.16 -12.52
C GLY A 79 -7.91 9.70 -12.25
N VAL A 80 -8.32 9.86 -11.00
CA VAL A 80 -9.68 10.31 -10.61
C VAL A 80 -9.68 11.72 -10.02
N LEU A 81 -8.73 12.01 -9.13
CA LEU A 81 -8.61 13.35 -8.53
C LEU A 81 -7.82 14.29 -9.45
N ARG A 82 -7.88 15.59 -9.18
CA ARG A 82 -7.20 16.64 -9.97
C ARG A 82 -6.38 17.57 -9.08
N ILE A 83 -5.57 16.98 -8.21
CA ILE A 83 -4.61 17.67 -7.35
C ILE A 83 -3.40 18.05 -8.20
N ASP A 84 -2.96 19.31 -8.09
CA ASP A 84 -1.73 19.79 -8.72
C ASP A 84 -0.51 19.21 -7.99
N ASP A 85 0.12 18.20 -8.59
CA ASP A 85 1.30 17.52 -8.04
C ASP A 85 2.57 18.37 -8.09
N ALA A 86 2.65 19.32 -9.03
CA ALA A 86 3.77 20.25 -9.18
C ALA A 86 3.79 21.32 -8.08
N ARG A 87 2.61 21.65 -7.52
CA ARG A 87 2.46 22.55 -6.36
C ARG A 87 2.34 21.82 -5.02
N ALA A 88 2.72 20.54 -4.95
CA ALA A 88 2.73 19.80 -3.69
C ALA A 88 3.63 20.51 -2.65
N GLY A 89 3.00 21.20 -1.70
CA GLY A 89 3.68 21.92 -0.63
C GLY A 89 3.77 21.10 0.67
N ARG A 90 4.22 21.73 1.75
CA ARG A 90 4.38 21.09 3.08
C ARG A 90 3.12 20.35 3.55
N ARG A 91 1.93 20.92 3.33
CA ARG A 91 0.65 20.27 3.69
C ARG A 91 0.43 18.97 2.94
N THR A 92 0.68 18.94 1.63
CA THR A 92 0.54 17.73 0.80
C THR A 92 1.50 16.65 1.27
N HIS A 93 2.74 17.00 1.60
CA HIS A 93 3.72 16.05 2.15
C HIS A 93 3.29 15.48 3.50
N LEU A 94 2.80 16.33 4.41
CA LEU A 94 2.29 15.89 5.71
C LEU A 94 1.10 14.94 5.57
N VAL A 95 0.10 15.30 4.75
CA VAL A 95 -1.06 14.43 4.51
C VAL A 95 -0.63 13.10 3.87
N SER A 96 0.29 13.15 2.90
CA SER A 96 0.85 11.94 2.26
C SER A 96 1.56 11.05 3.26
N ALA A 97 2.37 11.63 4.16
CA ALA A 97 3.04 10.91 5.23
C ALA A 97 2.04 10.27 6.21
N LEU A 98 0.97 10.99 6.57
CA LEU A 98 -0.11 10.46 7.39
C LEU A 98 -0.80 9.28 6.71
N ILE A 99 -1.11 9.37 5.41
CA ILE A 99 -1.69 8.26 4.66
C ILE A 99 -0.75 7.04 4.67
N PHE A 100 0.55 7.23 4.42
CA PHE A 100 1.54 6.15 4.52
C PHE A 100 1.59 5.50 5.90
N ALA A 101 1.43 6.29 6.97
CA ALA A 101 1.38 5.78 8.33
C ALA A 101 0.15 4.90 8.60
N THR A 102 -0.93 5.06 7.82
CA THR A 102 -2.11 4.18 7.92
C THR A 102 -1.92 2.82 7.23
N TYR A 103 -0.93 2.63 6.37
CA TYR A 103 -0.79 1.41 5.58
C TYR A 103 -0.62 0.13 6.41
N PRO A 104 0.22 0.10 7.47
CA PRO A 104 0.31 -1.06 8.35
C PRO A 104 -1.03 -1.43 8.98
N LEU A 105 -1.88 -0.44 9.30
CA LEU A 105 -3.20 -0.66 9.89
C LEU A 105 -4.11 -1.41 8.91
N TRP A 106 -4.16 -1.02 7.64
CA TRP A 106 -4.99 -1.68 6.63
C TRP A 106 -4.58 -3.13 6.40
N LEU A 107 -3.27 -3.39 6.31
CA LEU A 107 -2.74 -4.75 6.19
C LEU A 107 -3.10 -5.59 7.41
N TRP A 108 -2.91 -5.04 8.61
CA TRP A 108 -3.24 -5.69 9.87
C TRP A 108 -4.73 -6.01 9.98
N LEU A 109 -5.62 -5.10 9.57
CA LEU A 109 -7.07 -5.34 9.53
C LEU A 109 -7.42 -6.52 8.62
N GLY A 110 -6.80 -6.59 7.43
CA GLY A 110 -7.00 -7.71 6.50
C GLY A 110 -6.50 -9.03 7.07
N MET A 111 -5.36 -9.01 7.76
CA MET A 111 -4.81 -10.20 8.42
C MET A 111 -5.65 -10.63 9.63
N ARG A 112 -6.21 -9.70 10.41
CA ARG A 112 -6.97 -10.02 11.64
C ARG A 112 -8.41 -10.44 11.41
N GLN A 113 -8.95 -10.29 10.20
CA GLN A 113 -10.33 -10.66 9.93
C GLN A 113 -10.53 -12.18 10.09
N ARG A 114 -10.86 -12.59 11.31
CA ARG A 114 -11.47 -13.88 11.61
C ARG A 114 -12.86 -13.87 10.98
N ARG A 115 -13.24 -14.97 10.31
CA ARG A 115 -14.62 -15.17 9.89
C ARG A 115 -15.49 -15.01 11.13
N GLY A 116 -16.41 -14.04 11.09
CA GLY A 116 -17.61 -14.16 11.89
C GLY A 116 -18.40 -15.30 11.28
N GLN A 117 -18.64 -16.33 12.10
CA GLN A 117 -19.40 -17.56 11.85
C GLN A 117 -18.65 -18.64 11.06
#